data_AF-A0A8H7VBM0-F1
#
_entry.id   AF-A0A8H7VBM0-F1
#
_cell.length_a   1.000
_cell.length_b   1.000
_cell.length_c   1.000
_cell.angle_alpha   90.00
_cell.angle_beta   90.00
_cell.angle_gamma   90.00
#
_symmetry.space_group_name_H-M   'P 1'
#
loop_
_entity.id
_entity.type
_entity.pdbx_description
1 polymer ?
#
loop_
_entity_poly.entity_id
_entity_poly.type
_entity_poly.pdbx_seq_one_letter_code
_entity_poly.pdbx_strand_id
1 'polypeptide(L)'
;MTPTINNNTDLINLDSLDDWLESDLRQSGILLPSAVDNKPFDMVSPAQILMASPPISECTPRMDPLLDLTTPLMKYEPLSPMETPKMEPQDISKSAIDLQPFIKALTLLGSIQYNQQDSNINRHSNSNNNSNNNNNNNNNNSNTNYNKRERSESIDDNQDLVVLKRQRNTDAARRSRQRKAQKMDTLEKRVLDLESDNERLRLRAAVAESERANIEAKEKRSRVRVLELERQLADTHKALLRYNQSTTPTKSTISV
;
A
#
# COMPACT_ATOMS: atom_id res chain seq x y z
N MET A 1 31.14 -5.54 -50.00
CA MET A 1 30.70 -6.52 -48.98
C MET A 1 29.77 -5.80 -48.02
N THR A 2 28.47 -5.97 -48.19
CA THR A 2 27.42 -5.34 -47.37
C THR A 2 26.75 -6.43 -46.52
N PRO A 3 26.55 -6.23 -45.21
CA PRO A 3 25.92 -7.24 -44.38
C PRO A 3 24.40 -7.19 -44.53
N THR A 4 23.82 -8.31 -44.95
CA THR A 4 22.37 -8.55 -45.00
C THR A 4 21.89 -8.86 -43.58
N ILE A 5 21.06 -7.98 -43.02
CA ILE A 5 20.40 -8.18 -41.71
C ILE A 5 19.14 -9.00 -41.97
N ASN A 6 19.15 -10.27 -41.55
CA ASN A 6 17.97 -11.15 -41.57
C ASN A 6 17.04 -10.78 -40.42
N ASN A 7 15.92 -10.14 -40.74
CA ASN A 7 14.81 -9.94 -39.82
C ASN A 7 13.92 -11.20 -39.80
N ASN A 8 14.25 -12.15 -38.95
CA ASN A 8 13.28 -13.18 -38.52
C ASN A 8 12.32 -12.54 -37.51
N THR A 9 11.26 -11.93 -38.02
CA THR A 9 10.07 -11.66 -37.22
C THR A 9 9.32 -12.98 -37.07
N ASP A 10 9.61 -13.70 -35.98
CA ASP A 10 8.72 -14.75 -35.50
C ASP A 10 7.34 -14.13 -35.30
N LEU A 11 6.43 -14.41 -36.23
CA LEU A 11 5.01 -14.19 -36.03
C LEU A 11 4.61 -15.03 -34.82
N ILE A 12 4.56 -14.37 -33.66
CA ILE A 12 3.92 -14.90 -32.46
C ILE A 12 2.47 -15.19 -32.87
N ASN A 13 2.14 -16.47 -32.97
CA ASN A 13 0.81 -16.92 -33.34
C ASN A 13 -0.16 -16.55 -32.21
N LEU A 14 -0.76 -15.37 -32.31
CA LEU A 14 -1.73 -14.81 -31.36
C LEU A 14 -3.08 -15.55 -31.38
N ASP A 15 -3.29 -16.47 -32.31
CA ASP A 15 -4.48 -17.32 -32.39
C ASP A 15 -4.49 -18.49 -31.38
N SER A 16 -3.43 -18.63 -30.57
CA SER A 16 -3.48 -19.44 -29.35
C SER A 16 -3.42 -18.52 -28.13
N LEU A 17 -4.38 -17.59 -28.06
CA LEU A 17 -4.72 -16.96 -26.80
C LEU A 17 -5.15 -18.09 -25.85
N ASP A 18 -4.51 -18.16 -24.68
CA ASP A 18 -4.77 -19.21 -23.68
C ASP A 18 -6.29 -19.31 -23.47
N ASP A 19 -6.92 -20.45 -23.81
CA ASP A 19 -8.38 -20.65 -23.81
C ASP A 19 -9.02 -20.19 -22.48
N TRP A 20 -8.22 -20.22 -21.42
CA TRP A 20 -8.59 -19.74 -20.10
C TRP A 20 -8.71 -18.21 -20.01
N LEU A 21 -7.78 -17.47 -20.62
CA LEU A 21 -7.80 -16.01 -20.69
C LEU A 21 -8.94 -15.49 -21.57
N GLU A 22 -9.26 -16.20 -22.66
CA GLU A 22 -10.43 -15.86 -23.48
C GLU A 22 -11.73 -16.05 -22.68
N SER A 23 -11.83 -17.13 -21.91
CA SER A 23 -12.97 -17.37 -21.02
C SER A 23 -13.13 -16.27 -19.97
N ASP A 24 -12.03 -15.82 -19.33
CA ASP A 24 -12.04 -14.77 -18.30
C ASP A 24 -12.38 -13.38 -18.88
N LEU A 25 -11.90 -13.06 -20.09
CA LEU A 25 -12.24 -11.83 -20.82
C LEU A 25 -13.70 -11.80 -21.31
N ARG A 26 -14.27 -12.95 -21.67
CA ARG A 26 -15.70 -13.09 -21.98
C ARG A 26 -16.56 -12.95 -20.72
N GLN A 27 -16.12 -13.53 -19.61
CA GLN A 27 -16.85 -13.49 -18.34
C GLN A 27 -16.84 -12.09 -17.70
N SER A 28 -15.78 -11.33 -17.92
CA SER A 28 -15.68 -9.91 -17.52
C SER A 28 -16.43 -8.94 -18.45
N GLY A 29 -17.00 -9.44 -19.56
CA GLY A 29 -17.77 -8.63 -20.52
C GLY A 29 -16.92 -7.71 -21.38
N ILE A 30 -15.58 -7.87 -21.37
CA ILE A 30 -14.66 -7.07 -22.18
C ILE A 30 -14.68 -7.52 -23.64
N LEU A 31 -14.83 -8.83 -23.88
CA LEU A 31 -15.04 -9.38 -25.23
C LEU A 31 -16.54 -9.54 -25.49
N LEU A 32 -17.04 -8.84 -26.51
CA LEU A 32 -18.41 -9.04 -26.99
C LEU A 32 -18.51 -10.43 -27.64
N PRO A 33 -19.60 -11.19 -27.41
CA PRO A 33 -19.81 -12.46 -28.08
C PRO A 33 -19.86 -12.26 -29.59
N SER A 34 -19.04 -13.01 -30.34
CA SER A 34 -19.10 -13.05 -31.80
C SER A 34 -20.51 -13.48 -32.21
N ALA A 35 -21.15 -12.69 -33.07
CA ALA A 35 -22.57 -12.74 -33.42
C ALA A 35 -23.01 -13.96 -34.26
N VAL A 36 -22.60 -15.16 -33.87
CA VAL A 36 -22.97 -16.43 -34.49
C VAL A 36 -23.41 -17.37 -33.38
N ASP A 37 -24.63 -17.18 -32.89
CA ASP A 37 -25.57 -18.25 -32.54
C ASP A 37 -26.82 -17.65 -31.89
N ASN A 38 -27.88 -17.55 -32.69
CA ASN A 38 -29.20 -17.16 -32.25
C ASN A 38 -29.87 -18.35 -31.52
N LYS A 39 -29.80 -18.38 -30.19
CA LYS A 39 -30.78 -19.11 -29.38
C LYS A 39 -31.43 -18.16 -28.36
N PRO A 40 -32.77 -18.16 -28.24
CA PRO A 40 -33.47 -17.32 -27.28
C PRO A 40 -33.21 -17.86 -25.86
N PHE A 41 -32.57 -17.04 -25.03
CA PHE A 41 -32.43 -17.29 -23.59
C PHE A 41 -33.62 -16.67 -22.86
N ASP A 42 -34.44 -17.51 -22.23
CA ASP A 42 -35.51 -17.07 -21.34
C ASP A 42 -34.90 -16.39 -20.10
N MET A 43 -35.23 -15.11 -19.92
CA MET A 43 -34.82 -14.34 -18.73
C MET A 43 -35.63 -14.78 -17.52
N VAL A 44 -34.99 -15.44 -16.56
CA VAL A 44 -35.56 -15.67 -15.24
C VAL A 44 -35.51 -14.37 -14.44
N SER A 45 -36.69 -13.92 -14.00
CA SER A 45 -36.89 -12.66 -13.28
C SER A 45 -36.17 -12.67 -11.91
N PRO A 46 -35.43 -11.60 -11.54
CA PRO A 46 -34.71 -11.47 -10.27
C PRO A 46 -35.55 -11.69 -9.00
N ALA A 47 -36.89 -11.55 -9.09
CA ALA A 47 -37.79 -11.70 -7.95
C ALA A 47 -37.91 -13.14 -7.42
N GLN A 48 -37.56 -14.16 -8.21
CA GLN A 48 -37.66 -15.56 -7.77
C GLN A 48 -36.45 -16.06 -6.95
N ILE A 49 -35.32 -15.36 -6.97
CA ILE A 49 -34.07 -15.80 -6.30
C ILE A 49 -34.09 -15.51 -4.79
N LEU A 50 -34.93 -14.58 -4.32
CA LEU A 50 -34.91 -14.09 -2.92
C LEU A 50 -35.68 -14.94 -1.90
N MET A 51 -36.41 -15.98 -2.30
CA MET A 51 -37.30 -16.75 -1.42
C MET A 51 -36.77 -18.12 -0.99
N ALA A 52 -35.57 -18.52 -1.41
CA ALA A 52 -34.98 -19.81 -1.08
C ALA A 52 -33.79 -19.66 -0.11
N SER A 53 -34.05 -19.22 1.12
CA SER A 53 -33.10 -19.34 2.23
C SER A 53 -33.22 -20.73 2.85
N PRO A 54 -32.19 -21.58 2.81
CA PRO A 54 -32.18 -22.82 3.56
C PRO A 54 -32.25 -22.54 5.08
N PRO A 55 -32.92 -23.37 5.87
CA PRO A 55 -32.87 -23.25 7.32
C PRO A 55 -31.42 -23.39 7.78
N ILE A 56 -30.95 -22.41 8.53
CA ILE A 56 -29.69 -22.40 9.29
C ILE A 56 -29.68 -23.62 10.23
N SER A 57 -29.18 -24.75 9.73
CA SER A 57 -28.83 -25.90 10.56
C SER A 57 -27.55 -25.55 11.32
N GLU A 58 -27.63 -25.73 12.63
CA GLU A 58 -26.57 -25.57 13.63
C GLU A 58 -25.32 -26.38 13.24
N CYS A 59 -24.34 -25.72 12.61
CA CYS A 59 -22.96 -26.22 12.54
C CYS A 59 -22.18 -25.69 13.75
N THR A 60 -22.62 -26.03 14.96
CA THR A 60 -21.71 -26.06 16.11
C THR A 60 -20.93 -27.37 16.03
N PRO A 61 -19.59 -27.35 15.91
CA PRO A 61 -18.81 -28.56 15.96
C PRO A 61 -18.95 -29.15 17.38
N ARG A 62 -19.68 -30.25 17.48
CA ARG A 62 -19.76 -31.08 18.68
C ARG A 62 -18.36 -31.60 18.99
N MET A 63 -17.72 -31.00 19.98
CA MET A 63 -16.45 -31.48 20.52
C MET A 63 -16.73 -32.74 21.33
N ASP A 64 -16.69 -33.90 20.66
CA ASP A 64 -16.65 -35.17 21.38
C ASP A 64 -15.31 -35.27 22.12
N PRO A 65 -15.30 -35.55 23.44
CA PRO A 65 -14.07 -35.80 24.17
C PRO A 65 -13.53 -37.17 23.76
N LEU A 66 -12.60 -37.17 22.80
CA LEU A 66 -11.82 -38.36 22.44
C LEU A 66 -10.90 -38.73 23.61
N LEU A 67 -11.41 -39.62 24.45
CA LEU A 67 -10.62 -40.48 25.30
C LEU A 67 -9.80 -41.44 24.44
N ASP A 68 -8.54 -41.62 24.84
CA ASP A 68 -7.69 -42.79 24.63
C ASP A 68 -7.27 -43.16 23.20
N LEU A 69 -6.58 -42.24 22.50
CA LEU A 69 -5.58 -42.66 21.52
C LEU A 69 -4.17 -42.46 22.08
N THR A 70 -3.62 -43.57 22.53
CA THR A 70 -2.24 -43.81 22.96
C THR A 70 -1.27 -43.33 21.89
N THR A 71 -0.86 -42.07 22.00
CA THR A 71 0.25 -41.54 21.21
C THR A 71 1.54 -42.11 21.83
N PRO A 72 2.42 -42.76 21.06
CA PRO A 72 3.65 -43.31 21.61
C PRO A 72 4.47 -42.19 22.24
N LEU A 73 4.75 -42.36 23.53
CA LEU A 73 5.54 -41.48 24.37
C LEU A 73 6.97 -41.41 23.78
N MET A 74 7.19 -40.49 22.85
CA MET A 74 8.53 -40.09 22.45
C MET A 74 9.20 -39.48 23.68
N LYS A 75 10.10 -40.24 24.31
CA LYS A 75 11.03 -39.74 25.33
C LYS A 75 11.86 -38.63 24.71
N TYR A 76 11.43 -37.38 24.93
CA TYR A 76 12.30 -36.24 24.74
C TYR A 76 13.31 -36.26 25.89
N GLU A 77 14.52 -36.70 25.60
CA GLU A 77 15.68 -36.43 26.44
C GLU A 77 16.01 -34.93 26.26
N PRO A 78 15.82 -34.09 27.28
CA PRO A 78 16.13 -32.68 27.17
C PRO A 78 17.65 -32.56 26.97
N LEU A 79 18.04 -32.14 25.76
CA LEU A 79 19.43 -31.81 25.44
C LEU A 79 19.93 -30.86 26.53
N SER A 80 20.99 -31.27 27.21
CA SER A 80 21.66 -30.49 28.22
C SER A 80 22.00 -29.10 27.66
N PRO A 81 21.86 -28.02 28.46
CA PRO A 81 22.17 -26.69 28.00
C PRO A 81 23.65 -26.65 27.61
N MET A 82 23.94 -26.53 26.31
CA MET A 82 25.30 -26.22 25.86
C MET A 82 25.70 -24.91 26.54
N GLU A 83 26.85 -24.95 27.21
CA GLU A 83 27.46 -23.84 27.91
C GLU A 83 27.63 -22.65 26.95
N THR A 84 26.69 -21.71 27.00
CA THR A 84 26.88 -20.40 26.42
C THR A 84 27.85 -19.63 27.32
N PRO A 85 28.88 -18.99 26.75
CA PRO A 85 29.87 -18.25 27.53
C PRO A 85 29.17 -17.18 28.36
N LYS A 86 29.37 -17.27 29.67
CA LYS A 86 28.87 -16.38 30.70
C LYS A 86 29.51 -15.00 30.50
N MET A 87 28.90 -14.15 29.67
CA MET A 87 29.25 -12.73 29.63
C MET A 87 28.74 -12.09 30.91
N GLU A 88 29.70 -11.80 31.79
CA GLU A 88 29.57 -10.95 32.96
C GLU A 88 28.99 -9.59 32.52
N PRO A 89 27.82 -9.17 33.06
CA PRO A 89 27.24 -7.88 32.73
C PRO A 89 28.15 -6.78 33.29
N GLN A 90 28.90 -6.13 32.42
CA GLN A 90 29.60 -4.90 32.78
C GLN A 90 28.56 -3.83 33.12
N ASP A 91 28.69 -3.28 34.33
CA ASP A 91 27.93 -2.15 34.84
C ASP A 91 28.19 -0.89 34.00
N ILE A 92 27.40 -0.70 32.94
CA ILE A 92 27.30 0.56 32.20
C ILE A 92 26.39 1.50 33.00
N SER A 93 26.85 1.88 34.19
CA SER A 93 26.26 2.99 34.93
C SER A 93 26.93 4.29 34.46
N LYS A 94 26.10 5.31 34.17
CA LYS A 94 26.42 6.75 34.04
C LYS A 94 26.62 7.36 32.65
N SER A 95 25.81 6.99 31.67
CA SER A 95 25.29 7.99 30.74
C SER A 95 23.80 7.78 30.59
N ALA A 96 23.02 8.47 31.43
CA ALA A 96 21.59 8.60 31.21
C ALA A 96 21.43 9.30 29.85
N ILE A 97 21.23 8.51 28.80
CA ILE A 97 20.85 9.01 27.49
C ILE A 97 19.52 9.70 27.73
N ASP A 98 19.53 11.02 27.61
CA ASP A 98 18.33 11.83 27.78
C ASP A 98 17.35 11.45 26.66
N LEU A 99 16.37 10.62 26.99
CA LEU A 99 15.33 10.15 26.09
C LEU A 99 14.20 11.19 25.95
N GLN A 100 14.23 12.30 26.70
CA GLN A 100 13.22 13.36 26.63
C GLN A 100 13.04 13.97 25.23
N PRO A 101 14.09 14.18 24.42
CA PRO A 101 13.94 14.65 23.05
C PRO A 101 13.19 13.65 22.17
N PHE A 102 13.44 12.36 22.35
CA PHE A 102 12.79 11.29 21.59
C PHE A 102 11.31 11.12 21.96
N ILE A 103 11.01 11.15 23.27
CA ILE A 103 9.63 11.08 23.78
C ILE A 103 8.83 12.30 23.30
N LYS A 104 9.40 13.51 23.34
CA LYS A 104 8.74 14.72 22.80
C LYS A 104 8.49 14.64 21.29
N ALA A 105 9.42 14.07 20.53
CA ALA A 105 9.25 13.88 19.09
C ALA A 105 8.10 12.90 18.76
N LEU A 106 7.99 11.79 19.51
CA LEU A 106 6.89 10.82 19.33
C LEU A 106 5.52 11.44 19.66
N THR A 107 5.42 12.24 20.72
CA THR A 107 4.17 12.92 21.10
C THR A 107 3.78 14.00 20.10
N LEU A 108 4.74 14.71 19.50
CA LEU A 108 4.48 15.68 18.43
C LEU A 108 4.01 14.98 17.14
N LEU A 109 4.59 13.83 16.81
CA LEU A 109 4.22 13.08 15.61
C LEU A 109 2.80 12.51 15.71
N GLY A 110 2.39 12.06 16.90
CA GLY A 110 1.01 11.60 17.16
C GLY A 110 -0.04 12.71 17.09
N SER A 111 0.31 13.97 17.37
CA SER A 111 -0.63 15.10 17.33
C SER A 111 -0.82 15.70 15.94
N ILE A 112 0.13 15.51 15.01
CA ILE A 112 -0.02 15.92 13.60
C ILE A 112 -1.07 15.07 12.87
N GLN A 113 -1.36 13.86 13.35
CA GLN A 113 -2.32 12.94 12.72
C GLN A 113 -3.80 13.35 12.93
N TYR A 114 -4.10 14.30 13.81
CA TYR A 114 -5.49 14.69 14.14
C TYR A 114 -5.99 16.02 13.53
N ASN A 115 -5.17 16.76 12.78
CA ASN A 115 -5.54 18.10 12.27
C ASN A 115 -5.55 18.24 10.73
N GLN A 116 -5.67 17.13 9.99
CA GLN A 116 -5.73 17.15 8.52
C GLN A 116 -7.10 16.73 7.93
N GLN A 117 -8.21 16.84 8.68
CA GLN A 117 -9.53 16.48 8.14
C GLN A 117 -10.36 17.63 7.56
N ASP A 118 -10.00 18.91 7.73
CA ASP A 118 -10.84 20.02 7.21
C ASP A 118 -10.07 21.01 6.34
N SER A 119 -9.66 20.60 5.13
CA SER A 119 -9.54 21.49 3.95
C SER A 119 -9.00 20.75 2.72
N ASN A 120 -9.89 20.09 1.97
CA ASN A 120 -9.90 20.12 0.50
C ASN A 120 -11.06 19.28 -0.07
N ILE A 121 -12.26 19.87 -0.05
CA ILE A 121 -13.38 19.47 -0.91
C ILE A 121 -13.14 20.15 -2.28
N ASN A 122 -12.45 19.47 -3.19
CA ASN A 122 -12.59 19.55 -4.65
C ASN A 122 -11.31 19.07 -5.35
N ARG A 123 -11.15 17.75 -5.49
CA ARG A 123 -10.65 17.16 -6.74
C ARG A 123 -11.41 15.86 -6.99
N HIS A 124 -12.24 15.94 -8.02
CA HIS A 124 -12.88 14.80 -8.66
C HIS A 124 -11.84 13.80 -9.18
N SER A 125 -12.30 12.54 -9.22
CA SER A 125 -11.94 11.49 -10.17
C SER A 125 -10.92 10.43 -9.75
N ASN A 126 -11.46 9.21 -9.70
CA ASN A 126 -10.82 7.91 -9.90
C ASN A 126 -9.76 7.46 -8.90
N SER A 127 -10.24 6.91 -7.79
CA SER A 127 -9.57 5.77 -7.18
C SER A 127 -10.58 4.65 -6.98
N ASN A 128 -10.56 3.69 -7.90
CA ASN A 128 -11.30 2.44 -7.82
C ASN A 128 -10.99 1.75 -6.50
N ASN A 129 -11.99 1.69 -5.64
CA ASN A 129 -12.05 0.80 -4.50
C ASN A 129 -11.97 -0.64 -4.99
N ASN A 130 -10.77 -1.24 -4.96
CA ASN A 130 -10.68 -2.70 -5.01
C ASN A 130 -10.82 -3.24 -3.58
N SER A 131 -12.03 -3.09 -3.05
CA SER A 131 -12.52 -3.90 -1.95
C SER A 131 -12.69 -5.31 -2.50
N ASN A 132 -11.63 -6.12 -2.40
CA ASN A 132 -11.70 -7.51 -2.79
C ASN A 132 -12.42 -8.27 -1.68
N ASN A 133 -13.73 -8.12 -1.72
CA ASN A 133 -14.71 -8.89 -0.99
C ASN A 133 -14.50 -10.36 -1.38
N ASN A 134 -14.06 -11.17 -0.42
CA ASN A 134 -13.99 -12.62 -0.53
C ASN A 134 -15.43 -13.17 -0.67
N ASN A 135 -16.02 -13.08 -1.86
CA ASN A 135 -17.21 -13.83 -2.19
C ASN A 135 -16.78 -15.16 -2.82
N ASN A 136 -16.61 -16.11 -1.90
CA ASN A 136 -16.84 -17.52 -2.11
C ASN A 136 -18.19 -17.70 -2.83
N ASN A 137 -18.17 -17.91 -4.14
CA ASN A 137 -19.34 -18.41 -4.86
C ASN A 137 -18.93 -19.29 -6.04
N ASN A 138 -18.24 -20.39 -5.71
CA ASN A 138 -18.26 -21.58 -6.56
C ASN A 138 -19.50 -22.39 -6.19
N ASN A 139 -20.65 -21.94 -6.69
CA ASN A 139 -21.86 -22.76 -6.73
C ASN A 139 -22.17 -23.08 -8.21
N ASN A 140 -21.23 -23.73 -8.89
CA ASN A 140 -21.58 -24.56 -10.03
C ASN A 140 -22.05 -25.92 -9.51
N ASN A 141 -23.24 -25.88 -8.91
CA ASN A 141 -24.14 -27.00 -8.84
C ASN A 141 -24.55 -27.32 -10.28
N SER A 142 -23.70 -28.07 -10.99
CA SER A 142 -24.14 -28.80 -12.17
C SER A 142 -25.14 -29.84 -11.71
N ASN A 143 -26.40 -29.41 -11.64
CA ASN A 143 -27.60 -30.17 -12.00
C ASN A 143 -27.40 -31.70 -11.95
N THR A 144 -27.21 -32.26 -10.76
CA THR A 144 -27.38 -33.70 -10.52
C THR A 144 -28.88 -33.97 -10.44
N ASN A 145 -29.53 -33.81 -11.58
CA ASN A 145 -30.92 -34.18 -11.79
C ASN A 145 -30.99 -35.22 -12.91
N TYR A 146 -30.27 -36.32 -12.71
CA TYR A 146 -30.55 -37.59 -13.35
C TYR A 146 -30.35 -38.70 -12.32
N ASN A 147 -31.48 -39.23 -11.85
CA ASN A 147 -31.70 -40.65 -11.62
C ASN A 147 -31.07 -41.28 -10.37
N LYS A 148 -31.93 -41.35 -9.34
CA LYS A 148 -32.33 -42.65 -8.77
C LYS A 148 -32.29 -43.75 -9.85
N ARG A 149 -31.22 -44.57 -9.90
CA ARG A 149 -31.23 -45.99 -10.31
C ARG A 149 -29.82 -46.59 -10.31
N GLU A 150 -29.67 -47.60 -9.46
CA GLU A 150 -28.98 -48.86 -9.74
C GLU A 150 -27.44 -48.85 -9.91
N ARG A 151 -26.81 -49.02 -8.74
CA ARG A 151 -25.68 -49.92 -8.43
C ARG A 151 -25.29 -50.90 -9.55
N SER A 152 -24.61 -50.39 -10.57
CA SER A 152 -23.79 -51.17 -11.51
C SER A 152 -22.89 -50.24 -12.34
N GLU A 153 -22.21 -49.30 -11.68
CA GLU A 153 -21.05 -48.63 -12.29
C GLU A 153 -19.87 -49.60 -12.23
N SER A 154 -19.24 -49.81 -13.39
CA SER A 154 -18.04 -50.63 -13.48
C SER A 154 -16.93 -50.02 -12.61
N ILE A 155 -16.11 -50.86 -11.97
CA ILE A 155 -15.01 -50.41 -11.11
C ILE A 155 -14.00 -49.51 -11.87
N ASP A 156 -13.93 -49.65 -13.19
CA ASP A 156 -12.99 -48.93 -14.06
C ASP A 156 -13.37 -47.44 -14.23
N ASP A 157 -14.65 -47.12 -14.40
CA ASP A 157 -15.11 -45.73 -14.57
C ASP A 157 -14.82 -44.85 -13.33
N ASN A 158 -14.84 -45.48 -12.14
CA ASN A 158 -14.52 -44.81 -10.89
C ASN A 158 -13.03 -44.46 -10.77
N GLN A 159 -12.15 -45.26 -11.38
CA GLN A 159 -10.71 -45.02 -11.33
C GLN A 159 -10.33 -43.82 -12.21
N ASP A 160 -10.90 -43.72 -13.41
CA ASP A 160 -10.68 -42.59 -14.32
C ASP A 160 -11.18 -41.27 -13.73
N LEU A 161 -12.32 -41.28 -13.04
CA LEU A 161 -12.83 -40.12 -12.30
C LEU A 161 -11.88 -39.66 -11.18
N VAL A 162 -11.24 -40.59 -10.48
CA VAL A 162 -10.25 -40.27 -9.44
C VAL A 162 -8.99 -39.64 -10.06
N VAL A 163 -8.51 -40.18 -11.19
CA VAL A 163 -7.35 -39.62 -11.91
C VAL A 163 -7.63 -38.19 -12.38
N LEU A 164 -8.79 -37.95 -12.99
CA LEU A 164 -9.22 -36.61 -13.41
C LEU A 164 -9.30 -35.62 -12.23
N LYS A 165 -9.84 -36.04 -11.09
CA LYS A 165 -9.90 -35.18 -9.87
C LYS A 165 -8.50 -34.83 -9.36
N ARG A 166 -7.57 -35.79 -9.34
CA ARG A 166 -6.17 -35.55 -8.93
C ARG A 166 -5.46 -34.60 -9.89
N GLN A 167 -5.68 -34.76 -11.19
CA GLN A 167 -5.13 -33.86 -12.21
C GLN A 167 -5.64 -32.43 -12.00
N ARG A 168 -6.96 -32.25 -11.85
CA ARG A 168 -7.58 -30.93 -11.58
C ARG A 168 -7.08 -30.30 -10.29
N ASN A 169 -6.95 -31.06 -9.20
CA ASN A 169 -6.41 -30.54 -7.93
C ASN A 169 -4.94 -30.13 -8.06
N THR A 170 -4.14 -30.93 -8.78
CA THR A 170 -2.73 -30.61 -9.05
C THR A 170 -2.60 -29.31 -9.84
N ASP A 171 -3.42 -29.13 -10.87
CA ASP A 171 -3.45 -27.88 -11.65
C ASP A 171 -3.91 -26.70 -10.79
N ALA A 172 -4.96 -26.87 -9.99
CA ALA A 172 -5.42 -25.84 -9.05
C ALA A 172 -4.34 -25.42 -8.05
N ALA A 173 -3.58 -26.38 -7.50
CA ALA A 173 -2.46 -26.12 -6.61
C ALA A 173 -1.32 -25.36 -7.32
N ARG A 174 -1.01 -25.74 -8.57
CA ARG A 174 -0.02 -25.03 -9.40
C ARG A 174 -0.43 -23.58 -9.64
N ARG A 175 -1.67 -23.34 -10.08
CA ARG A 175 -2.23 -22.00 -10.29
C ARG A 175 -2.25 -21.18 -9.00
N SER A 176 -2.58 -21.80 -7.87
CA SER A 176 -2.55 -21.14 -6.55
C SER A 176 -1.15 -20.66 -6.20
N ARG A 177 -0.12 -21.51 -6.38
CA ARG A 177 1.28 -21.14 -6.18
C ARG A 177 1.72 -20.03 -7.14
N GLN A 178 1.35 -20.11 -8.41
CA GLN A 178 1.66 -19.08 -9.41
C GLN A 178 1.06 -17.72 -9.04
N ARG A 179 -0.22 -17.68 -8.67
CA ARG A 179 -0.88 -16.44 -8.21
C ARG A 179 -0.22 -15.87 -6.96
N LYS A 180 0.22 -16.73 -6.03
CA LYS A 180 0.96 -16.30 -4.85
C LYS A 180 2.31 -15.69 -5.23
N ALA A 181 3.06 -16.32 -6.14
CA ALA A 181 4.34 -15.80 -6.64
C ALA A 181 4.14 -14.44 -7.31
N GLN A 182 3.19 -14.33 -8.25
CA GLN A 182 2.87 -13.06 -8.90
C GLN A 182 2.48 -11.97 -7.90
N LYS A 183 1.69 -12.30 -6.87
CA LYS A 183 1.35 -11.34 -5.82
C LYS A 183 2.58 -10.88 -5.04
N MET A 184 3.50 -11.78 -4.70
CA MET A 184 4.76 -11.41 -4.06
C MET A 184 5.58 -10.48 -4.95
N ASP A 185 5.75 -10.80 -6.23
CA ASP A 185 6.49 -9.96 -7.18
C ASP A 185 5.88 -8.55 -7.29
N THR A 186 4.54 -8.44 -7.33
CA THR A 186 3.87 -7.13 -7.36
C THR A 186 4.07 -6.32 -6.08
N LEU A 187 4.13 -6.98 -4.92
CA LEU A 187 4.40 -6.32 -3.64
C LEU A 187 5.84 -5.85 -3.56
N GLU A 188 6.81 -6.67 -3.98
CA GLU A 188 8.23 -6.31 -4.04
C GLU A 188 8.44 -5.11 -4.96
N LYS A 189 7.85 -5.12 -6.15
CA LYS A 189 7.89 -3.97 -7.05
C LYS A 189 7.29 -2.71 -6.42
N ARG A 190 6.14 -2.83 -5.74
CA ARG A 190 5.51 -1.70 -5.06
C ARG A 190 6.37 -1.15 -3.93
N VAL A 191 7.07 -2.00 -3.18
CA VAL A 191 8.02 -1.57 -2.15
C VAL A 191 9.16 -0.76 -2.78
N LEU A 192 9.77 -1.28 -3.84
CA LEU A 192 10.84 -0.57 -4.56
C LEU A 192 10.38 0.79 -5.10
N ASP A 193 9.19 0.85 -5.71
CA ASP A 193 8.62 2.11 -6.22
C ASP A 193 8.39 3.11 -5.08
N LEU A 194 7.82 2.64 -3.94
CA LEU A 194 7.57 3.48 -2.77
C LEU A 194 8.85 3.94 -2.09
N GLU A 195 9.90 3.13 -2.05
CA GLU A 195 11.21 3.49 -1.49
C GLU A 195 11.89 4.56 -2.35
N SER A 196 11.88 4.40 -3.68
CA SER A 196 12.34 5.40 -4.64
C SER A 196 11.59 6.73 -4.49
N ASP A 197 10.26 6.68 -4.38
CA ASP A 197 9.45 7.88 -4.16
C ASP A 197 9.73 8.55 -2.82
N ASN A 198 9.94 7.76 -1.77
CA ASN A 198 10.29 8.26 -0.45
C ASN A 198 11.65 8.99 -0.47
N GLU A 199 12.67 8.40 -1.10
CA GLU A 199 13.98 9.02 -1.28
C GLU A 199 13.86 10.34 -2.06
N ARG A 200 13.13 10.35 -3.18
CA ARG A 200 12.89 11.55 -3.97
C ARG A 200 12.19 12.65 -3.18
N LEU A 201 11.20 12.30 -2.37
CA LEU A 201 10.48 13.26 -1.52
C LEU A 201 11.38 13.81 -0.40
N ARG A 202 12.20 12.97 0.22
CA ARG A 202 13.19 13.41 1.22
C ARG A 202 14.20 14.39 0.62
N LEU A 203 14.71 14.13 -0.57
CA LEU A 203 15.62 15.04 -1.27
C LEU A 203 14.96 16.39 -1.53
N ARG A 204 13.70 16.40 -2.01
CA ARG A 204 12.94 17.64 -2.23
C ARG A 204 12.71 18.42 -0.93
N ALA A 205 12.38 17.73 0.15
CA ALA A 205 12.20 18.35 1.46
C ALA A 205 13.51 19.00 1.94
N ALA A 206 14.65 18.30 1.84
CA ALA A 206 15.95 18.84 2.20
C ALA A 206 16.33 20.09 1.38
N VAL A 207 16.09 20.08 0.06
CA VAL A 207 16.31 21.26 -0.79
C VAL A 207 15.43 22.43 -0.35
N ALA A 208 14.12 22.21 -0.18
CA ALA A 208 13.19 23.26 0.25
C ALA A 208 13.55 23.83 1.62
N GLU A 209 13.99 23.00 2.57
CA GLU A 209 14.46 23.43 3.88
C GLU A 209 15.72 24.29 3.78
N SER A 210 16.68 23.92 2.92
CA SER A 210 17.89 24.70 2.68
C SER A 210 17.59 26.06 2.03
N GLU A 211 16.64 26.11 1.09
CA GLU A 211 16.18 27.33 0.44
C GLU A 211 15.49 28.26 1.45
N ARG A 212 14.59 27.71 2.27
CA ARG A 212 13.92 28.45 3.35
C ARG A 212 14.91 29.08 4.31
N ALA A 213 15.91 28.31 4.76
CA ALA A 213 16.95 28.82 5.65
C ALA A 213 17.79 29.94 5.00
N ASN A 214 18.10 29.82 3.72
CA ASN A 214 18.83 30.85 2.97
C ASN A 214 18.01 32.16 2.83
N ILE A 215 16.71 32.06 2.52
CA ILE A 215 15.81 33.21 2.44
C ILE A 215 15.69 33.89 3.81
N GLU A 216 15.48 33.12 4.87
CA GLU A 216 15.39 33.65 6.24
C GLU A 216 16.67 34.40 6.66
N ALA A 217 17.84 33.85 6.31
CA ALA A 217 19.12 34.51 6.58
C ALA A 217 19.26 35.82 5.81
N LYS A 218 18.85 35.86 4.53
CA LYS A 218 18.84 37.09 3.72
C LYS A 218 17.87 38.13 4.28
N GLU A 219 16.68 37.70 4.70
CA GLU A 219 15.68 38.57 5.30
C GLU A 219 16.20 39.20 6.59
N LYS A 220 16.81 38.40 7.48
CA LYS A 220 17.45 38.91 8.71
C LYS A 220 18.52 39.96 8.39
N ARG A 221 19.42 39.70 7.43
CA ARG A 221 20.45 40.68 7.01
C ARG A 221 19.82 41.96 6.46
N SER A 222 18.78 41.83 5.64
CA SER A 222 18.06 42.97 5.06
C SER A 222 17.40 43.81 6.15
N ARG A 223 16.72 43.19 7.12
CA ARG A 223 16.09 43.90 8.26
C ARG A 223 17.12 44.68 9.06
N VAL A 224 18.26 44.08 9.39
CA VAL A 224 19.35 44.77 10.08
C VAL A 224 19.86 45.96 9.27
N ARG A 225 20.04 45.80 7.96
CA ARG A 225 20.49 46.89 7.09
C ARG A 225 19.49 48.04 7.02
N VAL A 226 18.19 47.75 6.95
CA VAL A 226 17.12 48.77 6.96
C VAL A 226 17.16 49.55 8.28
N LEU A 227 17.21 48.86 9.43
CA LEU A 227 17.28 49.51 10.74
C LEU A 227 18.50 50.44 10.87
N GLU A 228 19.65 50.03 10.36
CA GLU A 228 20.85 50.88 10.36
C GLU A 228 20.68 52.12 9.47
N LEU A 229 20.07 51.98 8.30
CA LEU A 229 19.81 53.11 7.41
C LEU A 229 18.78 54.09 8.00
N GLU A 230 17.73 53.57 8.64
CA GLU A 230 16.74 54.38 9.36
C GLU A 230 17.39 55.17 10.50
N ARG A 231 18.30 54.53 11.26
CA ARG A 231 19.09 55.20 12.29
C ARG A 231 19.96 56.32 11.72
N GLN A 232 20.68 56.06 10.63
CA GLN A 232 21.51 57.08 9.97
C GLN A 232 20.67 58.27 9.47
N LEU A 233 19.48 58.00 8.93
CA LEU A 233 18.54 59.04 8.50
C LEU A 233 18.05 59.88 9.69
N ALA A 234 17.72 59.24 10.82
CA ALA A 234 17.33 59.95 12.04
C ALA A 234 18.46 60.82 12.61
N ASP A 235 19.70 60.33 12.61
CA ASP A 235 20.86 61.06 13.13
C ASP A 235 21.25 62.25 12.25
N THR A 236 21.23 62.07 10.92
CA THR A 236 21.44 63.18 9.97
C THR A 236 20.37 64.26 10.10
N HIS A 237 19.10 63.86 10.27
CA HIS A 237 18.00 64.81 10.50
C HIS A 237 18.20 65.61 11.80
N LYS A 238 18.59 64.95 12.91
CA LYS A 238 18.93 65.63 14.16
C LYS A 238 20.10 66.61 14.01
N ALA A 239 21.13 66.25 13.24
CA ALA A 239 22.28 67.11 13.00
C ALA A 239 21.89 68.38 12.24
N LEU A 240 21.06 68.27 11.21
CA LEU A 240 20.55 69.42 10.45
C LEU A 240 19.68 70.34 11.32
N LEU A 241 18.83 69.78 12.17
CA LEU A 241 18.02 70.58 13.11
C LEU A 241 18.90 71.37 14.09
N ARG A 242 19.96 70.75 14.62
CA ARG A 242 20.93 71.44 15.50
C ARG A 242 21.65 72.58 14.78
N TYR A 243 22.07 72.35 13.53
CA TYR A 243 22.74 73.37 12.71
C TYR A 243 21.85 74.60 12.43
N ASN A 244 20.56 74.38 12.16
CA ASN A 244 19.62 75.48 11.93
C ASN A 244 19.34 76.32 13.20
N GLN A 245 19.42 75.71 14.39
CA GLN A 245 19.27 76.43 15.65
C GLN A 245 20.49 77.28 16.00
N SER A 246 21.71 76.86 15.63
CA SER A 246 22.93 77.63 15.91
C SER A 246 23.17 78.79 14.94
N THR A 247 22.49 78.81 13.79
CA THR A 247 22.69 79.81 12.73
C THR A 247 21.70 80.97 12.76
N THR A 248 20.75 81.01 13.70
CA THR A 248 19.95 82.24 13.94
C THR A 248 20.83 83.26 14.67
N PRO A 249 21.32 84.34 14.03
CA PRO A 249 22.10 85.35 14.72
C PRO A 249 21.20 86.00 15.78
N THR A 250 21.57 85.84 17.04
CA THR A 250 21.05 86.66 18.12
C THR A 250 21.27 88.11 17.71
N LYS A 251 20.18 88.82 17.33
CA LYS A 251 20.20 90.27 17.19
C LYS A 251 20.69 90.80 18.53
N SER A 252 21.96 91.17 18.58
CA SER A 252 22.57 91.87 19.70
C SER A 252 21.81 93.18 19.86
N THR A 253 20.90 93.19 20.82
CA THR A 253 20.24 94.39 21.30
C THR A 253 21.33 95.33 21.78
N ILE A 254 21.65 96.32 20.94
CA ILE A 254 22.45 97.47 21.31
C ILE A 254 21.57 98.29 22.27
N SER A 255 21.74 98.06 23.56
CA SER A 255 21.21 98.94 24.61
C SER A 255 22.24 100.05 24.84
N VAL A 256 21.92 101.23 24.33
CA VAL A 256 22.57 102.53 24.62
C VAL A 256 22.09 103.03 25.97
#